data_AF-A0A6I4T4F4-F1
#
_entry.id   AF-A0A6I4T4F4-F1
#
_cell.length_a   1.000
_cell.length_b   1.000
_cell.length_c   1.000
_cell.angle_alpha   90.00
_cell.angle_beta   90.00
_cell.angle_gamma   90.00
#
_symmetry.space_group_name_H-M   'P 1'
#
loop_
_entity.id
_entity.type
_entity.pdbx_description
1 polymer ?
#
loop_
_entity_poly.entity_id
_entity_poly.type
_entity_poly.pdbx_seq_one_letter_code
_entity_poly.pdbx_strand_id
1 'polypeptide(L)' 'MAKTSPGEFIRQVRAEASKVVWPTRQETVTTAIFVGIMMVILSIFFLGIDSLFGAIVRWLLTLV' A
#
# COMPACT_ATOMS: atom_id res chain seq x y z
N MET A 1 39.90 16.22 -2.45
CA MET A 1 38.92 15.57 -1.55
C MET A 1 37.74 16.50 -1.34
N ALA A 2 36.54 15.95 -1.50
CA ALA A 2 35.20 16.53 -1.33
C ALA A 2 35.10 18.01 -0.94
N LYS A 3 34.73 18.84 -1.91
CA LYS A 3 33.89 20.01 -1.65
C LYS A 3 32.66 19.85 -2.54
N THR A 4 31.69 19.05 -2.10
CA THR A 4 30.33 19.13 -2.66
C THR A 4 29.80 20.51 -2.31
N SER A 5 30.16 21.49 -3.14
CA SER A 5 29.56 22.81 -3.12
C SER A 5 28.04 22.60 -3.07
N PRO A 6 27.31 23.19 -2.11
CA PRO A 6 25.86 23.05 -2.04
C PRO A 6 25.16 23.35 -3.37
N GLY A 7 25.74 24.22 -4.21
CA GLY A 7 25.27 24.50 -5.56
C GLY A 7 25.48 23.37 -6.57
N GLU A 8 26.58 22.62 -6.50
CA GLU A 8 26.78 21.43 -7.35
C GLU A 8 25.86 20.27 -6.93
N PHE A 9 25.62 20.12 -5.63
CA PHE A 9 24.69 19.13 -5.12
C PHE A 9 23.26 19.36 -5.64
N ILE A 10 22.76 20.60 -5.61
CA ILE A 10 21.43 20.93 -6.15
C ILE A 10 21.36 20.68 -7.66
N ARG A 11 22.44 20.95 -8.41
CA ARG A 11 22.51 20.63 -9.85
C ARG A 11 22.44 19.14 -10.10
N GLN A 12 23.15 18.33 -9.31
CA GLN A 12 23.09 16.86 -9.39
C GLN A 12 21.71 16.32 -9.04
N VAL A 13 21.08 16.81 -7.96
CA VAL A 13 19.71 16.41 -7.57
C VAL A 13 18.69 16.77 -8.64
N ARG A 14 18.79 17.95 -9.26
CA ARG A 14 17.91 18.32 -10.40
C ARG A 14 18.11 17.40 -11.59
N ALA A 15 19.36 17.05 -11.91
CA ALA A 15 19.67 16.13 -13.00
C ALA A 15 19.09 14.73 -12.71
N GLU A 16 19.16 14.23 -11.48
CA GLU A 16 18.59 12.93 -11.11
C GLU A 16 17.06 12.97 -11.04
N ALA A 17 16.48 14.05 -10.52
CA ALA A 17 15.04 14.24 -10.47
C ALA A 17 14.40 14.28 -11.87
N SER A 18 15.12 14.78 -12.88
CA SER A 18 14.64 14.77 -14.27
C SER A 18 14.54 13.37 -14.89
N LYS A 19 15.21 12.37 -14.28
CA LYS A 19 15.09 10.96 -14.70
C LYS A 19 13.88 10.25 -14.07
N VAL A 20 13.19 10.90 -13.12
CA VAL A 20 12.00 10.32 -12.48
C VAL A 20 10.84 10.37 -13.47
N VAL A 21 10.48 9.20 -13.98
CA VAL A 21 9.30 9.04 -14.84
C VAL A 21 8.09 8.86 -13.94
N TRP A 22 7.22 9.86 -13.91
CA TRP A 22 5.96 9.76 -13.19
C TRP A 22 4.95 8.95 -14.00
N PRO A 23 4.21 8.03 -13.36
CA PRO A 23 3.20 7.25 -14.03
C PRO A 23 2.07 8.15 -14.53
N THR A 24 1.47 7.73 -15.63
CA THR A 24 0.26 8.36 -16.15
C THR A 24 -0.92 8.12 -15.20
N ARG A 25 -1.94 8.97 -15.29
CA ARG A 25 -3.19 8.77 -14.50
C ARG A 25 -3.81 7.41 -14.78
N GLN A 26 -3.71 6.91 -16.01
CA GLN A 26 -4.26 5.62 -16.41
C GLN A 26 -3.54 4.45 -15.76
N GLU A 27 -2.20 4.47 -15.73
CA GLU A 27 -1.39 3.45 -15.03
C GLU A 27 -1.69 3.46 -13.53
N THR A 28 -1.75 4.64 -12.93
CA THR A 28 -2.06 4.81 -11.50
C THR A 28 -3.43 4.22 -11.14
N VAL A 29 -4.46 4.53 -11.92
CA VAL A 29 -5.82 4.01 -11.71
C VAL A 29 -5.86 2.50 -11.91
N THR A 30 -5.17 1.99 -12.92
CA THR A 30 -5.13 0.54 -13.19
C THR A 30 -4.50 -0.18 -12.00
N THR A 31 -3.33 0.25 -11.53
CA THR A 31 -2.69 -0.33 -10.35
C THR A 31 -3.56 -0.21 -9.11
N ALA A 32 -4.24 0.93 -8.90
CA ALA A 32 -5.15 1.12 -7.78
C ALA A 32 -6.34 0.15 -7.81
N ILE A 33 -6.90 -0.15 -9.00
CA ILE A 33 -7.96 -1.15 -9.16
C ILE A 33 -7.48 -2.54 -8.76
N PHE A 34 -6.28 -2.95 -9.21
CA PHE A 34 -5.69 -4.23 -8.82
C PHE A 34 -5.52 -4.35 -7.30
N VAL A 35 -4.98 -3.31 -6.65
CA VAL A 35 -4.87 -3.26 -5.19
C VAL A 35 -6.24 -3.30 -4.52
N GLY A 36 -7.22 -2.58 -5.06
CA GLY A 36 -8.60 -2.57 -4.58
C GLY A 36 -9.26 -3.95 -4.63
N ILE A 37 -9.06 -4.70 -5.70
CA ILE A 37 -9.58 -6.08 -5.83
C ILE A 37 -8.97 -6.98 -4.76
N MET A 38 -7.64 -6.95 -4.59
CA MET A 38 -6.97 -7.74 -3.56
C MET A 38 -7.43 -7.37 -2.15
N MET A 39 -7.61 -6.07 -1.88
CA MET A 39 -8.14 -5.57 -0.61
C MET A 39 -9.55 -6.09 -0.34
N VAL A 40 -10.43 -6.10 -1.35
CA VAL A 40 -11.81 -6.60 -1.24
C VAL A 40 -11.83 -8.10 -0.98
N ILE A 41 -10.96 -8.87 -1.63
CA ILE A 41 -10.86 -10.32 -1.38
C ILE A 41 -10.45 -10.59 0.07
N LEU A 42 -9.41 -9.90 0.54
CA LEU A 42 -8.93 -10.04 1.91
C LEU A 42 -9.98 -9.58 2.94
N SER A 43 -10.70 -8.50 2.68
CA SER A 43 -11.72 -7.99 3.61
C SER A 43 -12.88 -8.97 3.77
N ILE A 44 -13.33 -9.61 2.69
CA ILE A 44 -14.36 -10.65 2.75
C ILE A 44 -13.86 -11.87 3.52
N PHE A 45 -12.61 -12.28 3.29
CA PHE A 45 -12.00 -13.40 4.02
C PHE A 45 -11.93 -13.13 5.52
N PHE A 46 -11.43 -11.96 5.93
CA PHE A 46 -11.39 -11.57 7.34
C PHE A 46 -12.78 -11.51 7.96
N LEU A 47 -13.75 -10.88 7.27
CA LEU A 47 -15.13 -10.81 7.75
C LEU A 47 -15.74 -12.21 8.01
N GLY A 48 -15.46 -13.18 7.13
CA GLY A 48 -15.88 -14.56 7.30
C GLY A 48 -15.26 -15.21 8.53
N ILE A 49 -13.95 -15.05 8.72
CA ILE A 49 -13.23 -15.56 9.89
C ILE A 49 -13.75 -14.91 11.18
N ASP A 50 -13.86 -13.59 11.22
CA ASP A 50 -14.31 -12.86 12.41
C ASP A 50 -15.72 -13.28 12.82
N SER A 51 -16.60 -13.47 11.83
CA SER A 51 -17.97 -13.94 12.06
C SER A 51 -18.00 -15.37 12.59
N LEU A 52 -17.18 -16.27 12.04
CA LEU A 52 -17.08 -17.66 12.46
C LEU A 52 -16.51 -17.76 13.88
N PHE A 53 -15.38 -17.13 14.14
CA PHE A 53 -14.78 -17.09 15.48
C PHE A 53 -15.71 -16.44 16.49
N GLY A 54 -16.37 -15.35 16.12
CA GLY A 54 -17.36 -14.69 16.98
C GLY A 54 -18.57 -15.58 17.28
N ALA A 55 -19.02 -16.42 16.35
CA ALA A 55 -20.08 -17.40 16.59
C ALA A 55 -19.61 -18.52 17.52
N ILE A 56 -18.40 -19.05 17.31
CA ILE A 56 -17.79 -20.09 18.15
C ILE A 56 -17.62 -19.59 19.59
N VAL A 57 -17.06 -18.39 19.77
CA VAL A 57 -16.87 -17.79 21.09
C VAL A 57 -18.22 -17.58 21.78
N ARG A 58 -19.23 -17.06 21.07
CA ARG A 58 -20.59 -16.93 21.63
C ARG A 58 -21.18 -18.26 22.06
N TRP A 59 -21.00 -19.31 21.25
CA TRP A 59 -21.46 -20.65 21.59
C TRP A 59 -20.73 -21.20 22.84
N LEU A 60 -19.41 -21.03 22.93
CA LEU A 60 -18.64 -21.44 24.11
C LEU A 60 -19.09 -20.72 25.39
N LEU A 61 -19.37 -19.42 25.30
CA LEU A 61 -19.87 -18.63 26.43
C LEU A 61 -21.26 -19.07 26.91
N THR A 62 -22.06 -19.75 26.07
CA THR A 62 -23.34 -20.33 26.51
C THR A 62 -23.20 -21.68 27.23
N LEU A 63 -22.03 -22.30 27.17
CA LEU A 63 -21.75 -23.60 27.82
C LEU A 63 -21.16 -23.45 29.23
N VAL A 64 -20.71 -22.25 29.60
CA VAL A 64 -20.24 -21.86 30.94
C VAL A 64 -21.36 -21.12 31.66
#